data_AF-T2JRN8-F1
#
_entry.id   AF-T2JRN8-F1
#
_cell.length_a   1.000
_cell.length_b   1.000
_cell.length_c   1.000
_cell.angle_alpha   90.00
_cell.angle_beta   90.00
_cell.angle_gamma   90.00
#
_symmetry.space_group_name_H-M   'P 1'
#
loop_
_entity.id
_entity.type
_entity.pdbx_description
1 polymer ?
#
loop_
_entity_poly.entity_id
_entity_poly.type
_entity_poly.pdbx_seq_one_letter_code
_entity_poly.pdbx_strand_id
1 'polypeptide(L)' 'MAGVANGTYIFCLPGSSGACQTGWSIIKEQLDSRNRPCNLAQLIPRLTES' A
#
# COMPACT_ATOMS: atom_id res chain seq x y z
N MET A 1 -2.22 -8.27 7.10
CA MET A 1 -3.04 -8.58 5.89
C MET A 1 -3.12 -7.33 5.04
N ALA A 2 -3.29 -7.43 3.73
CA ALA A 2 -3.52 -6.28 2.86
C ALA A 2 -4.51 -6.66 1.75
N GLY A 3 -5.25 -5.69 1.22
CA GLY A 3 -6.23 -5.92 0.16
C GLY A 3 -6.67 -4.63 -0.51
N VAL A 4 -7.54 -4.79 -1.51
CA VAL A 4 -8.22 -3.68 -2.20
C VAL A 4 -9.71 -3.87 -2.03
N ALA A 5 -10.42 -2.81 -1.67
CA ALA A 5 -11.88 -2.78 -1.69
C ALA A 5 -12.34 -1.40 -2.17
N ASN A 6 -13.31 -1.37 -3.09
CA ASN A 6 -13.89 -0.13 -3.62
C ASN A 6 -12.84 0.89 -4.09
N GLY A 7 -11.84 0.46 -4.84
CA GLY A 7 -10.77 1.35 -5.32
C GLY A 7 -9.79 1.83 -4.23
N THR A 8 -9.82 1.25 -3.02
CA THR A 8 -9.03 1.69 -1.88
C THR A 8 -8.13 0.57 -1.36
N TYR A 9 -6.85 0.87 -1.14
CA TYR A 9 -5.94 -0.05 -0.45
C TYR A 9 -6.22 -0.10 1.05
N ILE A 10 -6.23 -1.31 1.60
CA ILE A 10 -6.42 -1.58 3.03
C ILE A 10 -5.22 -2.37 3.53
N PHE A 11 -4.57 -1.89 4.60
CA PHE A 11 -3.43 -2.55 5.24
C PHE A 11 -3.75 -2.78 6.73
N CYS A 12 -3.76 -4.05 7.15
CA CYS A 12 -3.94 -4.43 8.55
C CYS A 12 -2.58 -4.73 9.19
N LEU A 13 -2.18 -3.87 10.14
CA LEU A 13 -0.92 -3.95 10.88
C LEU A 13 -1.15 -4.39 12.34
N PRO A 14 -0.17 -5.04 13.00
CA PRO A 14 -0.25 -5.34 14.42
C PRO A 14 -0.26 -4.04 15.27
N GLY A 15 -0.93 -4.05 16.43
CA GLY A 15 -1.11 -2.84 17.26
C GLY A 15 0.15 -2.26 17.92
N SER A 16 1.30 -2.95 17.83
CA SER A 16 2.57 -2.44 18.37
C SER A 16 3.11 -1.30 17.51
N SER A 17 3.58 -0.22 18.13
CA SER A 17 4.20 0.91 17.42
C SER A 17 5.39 0.49 16.56
N GLY A 18 6.21 -0.45 17.04
CA GLY A 18 7.34 -0.99 16.28
C GLY A 18 6.89 -1.77 15.04
N ALA A 19 5.82 -2.55 15.16
CA ALA A 19 5.24 -3.26 14.01
C ALA A 19 4.62 -2.29 13.00
N CYS A 20 3.95 -1.23 13.45
CA CYS A 20 3.45 -0.16 12.59
C CYS A 20 4.57 0.56 11.85
N GLN A 21 5.67 0.88 12.53
CA GLN A 21 6.81 1.55 11.91
C GLN A 21 7.50 0.67 10.86
N THR A 22 7.68 -0.62 11.15
CA THR A 22 8.20 -1.60 10.18
C THR A 22 7.24 -1.81 9.01
N GLY A 23 5.94 -1.87 9.25
CA GLY A 23 4.95 -1.95 8.17
C GLY A 23 4.96 -0.70 7.29
N TRP A 24 5.07 0.48 7.92
CA TRP A 24 5.09 1.76 7.21
C TRP A 24 6.33 1.95 6.34
N SER A 25 7.50 1.47 6.75
CA SER A 25 8.71 1.59 5.92
C SER A 25 8.55 0.88 4.57
N ILE A 26 7.77 -0.20 4.51
CA ILE A 26 7.45 -0.92 3.27
C ILE A 26 6.32 -0.22 2.51
N ILE A 27 5.22 0.14 3.19
CA ILE A 27 4.04 0.76 2.57
C ILE A 27 4.41 2.09 1.91
N LYS A 28 5.24 2.90 2.58
CA LYS A 28 5.68 4.21 2.06
C LYS A 28 6.37 4.07 0.70
N GLU A 29 7.31 3.14 0.58
CA GLU A 29 8.05 2.91 -0.67
C GLU A 29 7.13 2.42 -1.80
N GLN A 30 6.06 1.70 -1.47
CA GLN A 30 5.06 1.27 -2.46
C GLN A 30 4.08 2.37 -2.86
N LEU A 31 3.86 3.37 -2.00
CA LEU A 31 3.01 4.54 -2.31
C LEU A 31 3.79 5.72 -2.92
N ASP A 32 5.12 5.62 -3.04
CA ASP A 32 5.92 6.59 -3.79
C ASP A 32 5.84 6.31 -5.29
N SER A 33 5.19 7.19 -6.06
CA SER A 33 5.04 7.04 -7.50
C SER A 33 6.35 7.10 -8.28
N ARG A 34 7.43 7.59 -7.65
CA ARG A 34 8.78 7.69 -8.23
C ARG A 34 9.54 6.36 -8.16
N ASN A 35 9.10 5.42 -7.30
CA ASN A 35 9.73 4.11 -7.21
C ASN A 35 9.51 3.29 -8.48
N ARG A 36 10.59 2.70 -8.98
CA ARG A 36 10.66 1.94 -10.22
C ARG A 36 11.13 0.52 -9.94
N PRO A 37 10.81 -0.47 -10.79
CA PRO A 37 10.08 -0.36 -12.06
C PRO A 37 8.55 -0.23 -11.92
N CYS A 38 8.00 -0.54 -10.75
CA CYS A 38 6.58 -0.48 -10.45
C CYS A 38 6.33 -0.10 -8.99
N ASN A 39 5.12 0.37 -8.68
CA ASN A 39 4.66 0.67 -7.33
C ASN A 39 3.11 0.64 -7.26
N LEU A 40 2.53 0.64 -6.06
CA LEU A 40 1.08 0.64 -5.87
C LEU A 40 0.44 1.95 -6.32
N ALA A 41 1.13 3.10 -6.20
CA ALA A 41 0.59 4.38 -6.63
C ALA A 41 0.28 4.41 -8.15
N GLN A 42 1.07 3.72 -8.98
CA GLN A 42 0.83 3.57 -10.42
C GLN A 42 -0.41 2.72 -10.73
N LEU A 43 -0.82 1.84 -9.82
CA LEU A 43 -1.97 0.95 -10.00
C LEU A 43 -3.29 1.56 -9.52
N ILE A 44 -3.26 2.68 -8.78
CA ILE A 44 -4.47 3.37 -8.27
C ILE A 44 -5.54 3.58 -9.35
N PRO A 45 -5.22 4.06 -10.57
CA PRO A 45 -6.24 4.27 -11.61
C PRO A 45 -6.93 3.00 -12.08
N ARG A 46 -6.36 1.82 -11.81
CA ARG A 46 -6.82 0.51 -12.28
C ARG A 46 -7.59 -0.27 -11.20
N LEU A 47 -7.70 0.26 -9.98
CA LEU A 47 -8.28 -0.47 -8.83
C LEU A 47 -9.78 -0.71 -8.92
N THR A 48 -10.48 -0.06 -9.85
CA THR A 48 -11.91 -0.22 -10.10
C THR A 48 -12.20 -0.90 -11.44
N GLU A 49 -11.19 -1.45 -12.12
CA GLU A 49 -11.43 -2.24 -13.32
C GLU A 49 -12.16 -3.54 -12.94
N SER A 50 -13.23 -3.84 -13.68
CA SER A 50 -14.08 -5.03 -13.53
C SER A 50 -13.68 -6.12 -14.51
#